data_AF-A0A844AMH0-F1
#
_entry.id   AF-A0A844AMH0-F1
#
_cell.length_a   1.000
_cell.length_b   1.000
_cell.length_c   1.000
_cell.angle_alpha   90.00
_cell.angle_beta   90.00
_cell.angle_gamma   90.00
#
_symmetry.space_group_name_H-M   'P 1'
#
loop_
_entity.id
_entity.type
_entity.pdbx_description
1 polymer ?
#
loop_
_entity_poly.entity_id
_entity_poly.type
_entity_poly.pdbx_seq_one_letter_code
_entity_poly.pdbx_strand_id
1 'polypeptide(L)'
;MCYPFFMGQQEFLNYLRQLEDSGNFSKTINRIYTNHRGIGELIMLPQCYWDIVDWLEQKGDISFADWVTHCSVNPHEDWSLSHQLMYWIWFDLSNRHRDGLETPAGIVPEAHLLATLPVNDLAPKH
;
A
#
# COMPACT_ATOMS: atom_id res chain seq x y z
N MET A 1 -8.95 2.76 8.46
CA MET A 1 -7.68 3.21 7.84
C MET A 1 -7.19 2.10 6.93
N CYS A 2 -6.77 2.41 5.71
CA CYS A 2 -6.35 1.44 4.69
C CYS A 2 -4.89 1.69 4.28
N TYR A 3 -4.01 1.80 5.28
CA TYR A 3 -2.59 2.04 5.04
C TYR A 3 -1.81 0.82 5.55
N PRO A 4 -1.45 -0.13 4.67
CA PRO A 4 -0.83 -1.39 5.06
C PRO A 4 0.63 -1.26 5.50
N PHE A 5 1.28 -0.09 5.38
CA PHE A 5 2.73 0.04 5.62
C PHE A 5 3.15 -0.12 7.08
N PHE A 6 2.21 -0.04 8.05
CA PHE A 6 2.49 -0.39 9.44
C PHE A 6 2.42 -1.91 9.70
N MET A 7 1.99 -2.71 8.74
CA MET A 7 1.86 -4.16 8.88
C MET A 7 3.20 -4.83 8.58
N GLY A 8 3.59 -5.77 9.44
CA GLY A 8 4.67 -6.70 9.14
C GLY A 8 4.30 -7.60 7.94
N GLN A 9 5.31 -8.19 7.29
CA GLN A 9 5.09 -9.03 6.10
C GLN A 9 4.02 -10.11 6.32
N GLN A 10 4.08 -10.84 7.43
CA GLN A 10 3.11 -11.90 7.73
C GLN A 10 1.69 -11.35 7.92
N GLU A 11 1.55 -10.19 8.56
CA GLU A 11 0.26 -9.54 8.76
C GLU A 11 -0.34 -9.08 7.43
N PHE A 12 0.49 -8.52 6.55
CA PHE A 12 0.08 -8.11 5.23
C PHE A 12 -0.36 -9.30 4.35
N LEU A 13 0.39 -10.41 4.39
CA LEU A 13 0.00 -11.64 3.68
C LEU A 13 -1.32 -12.23 4.20
N ASN A 14 -1.52 -12.21 5.52
CA ASN A 14 -2.78 -12.63 6.11
C ASN A 14 -3.93 -11.69 5.73
N TYR A 15 -3.67 -10.38 5.65
CA TYR A 15 -4.63 -9.38 5.17
C TYR A 15 -5.04 -9.64 3.71
N LEU A 16 -4.09 -9.93 2.81
CA LEU A 16 -4.41 -10.29 1.42
C LEU A 16 -5.28 -11.55 1.34
N ARG A 17 -4.98 -12.58 2.14
CA ARG A 17 -5.79 -13.80 2.19
C ARG A 17 -7.21 -13.54 2.70
N GLN A 18 -7.35 -12.73 3.75
CA GLN A 18 -8.66 -12.36 4.29
C GLN A 18 -9.48 -11.52 3.31
N LEU A 19 -8.83 -10.70 2.48
CA LEU A 19 -9.49 -9.97 1.41
C LEU A 19 -10.12 -10.92 0.38
N GLU A 20 -9.39 -11.97 -0.04
CA GLU A 20 -9.93 -13.01 -0.92
C GLU A 20 -11.15 -13.70 -0.31
N ASP A 21 -11.08 -14.10 0.95
CA ASP A 21 -12.15 -14.82 1.64
C ASP A 21 -13.39 -13.95 1.90
N SER A 22 -13.20 -12.65 2.14
CA SER A 22 -14.28 -11.74 2.53
C SER A 22 -15.18 -11.31 1.37
N GLY A 23 -14.68 -11.36 0.12
CA GLY A 23 -15.37 -10.83 -1.07
C GLY A 23 -15.78 -9.35 -0.94
N ASN A 24 -15.31 -8.65 0.09
CA ASN A 24 -15.86 -7.38 0.53
C ASN A 24 -15.12 -6.23 -0.15
N PHE A 25 -15.25 -6.19 -1.47
CA PHE A 25 -14.72 -5.15 -2.35
C PHE A 25 -15.56 -3.86 -2.34
N SER A 26 -16.17 -3.51 -1.21
CA SER A 26 -17.24 -2.51 -1.14
C SER A 26 -16.84 -1.10 -1.63
N LYS A 27 -15.55 -0.84 -1.89
CA LYS A 27 -15.04 0.33 -2.65
C LYS A 27 -13.80 0.02 -3.49
N THR A 28 -13.87 -0.98 -4.37
CA THR A 28 -12.85 -1.13 -5.43
C THR A 28 -13.08 -0.16 -6.56
N ILE A 29 -11.98 0.38 -7.07
CA ILE A 29 -11.96 1.20 -8.27
C ILE A 29 -11.12 0.46 -9.28
N ASN A 30 -11.60 0.49 -10.51
CA ASN A 30 -10.97 -0.20 -11.61
C ASN A 30 -10.26 0.83 -12.48
N ARG A 31 -8.99 0.57 -12.81
CA ARG A 31 -8.24 1.34 -13.82
C ARG A 31 -7.64 0.38 -14.83
N ILE A 32 -7.55 0.82 -16.08
CA ILE A 32 -7.03 0.01 -17.18
C ILE A 32 -5.58 0.41 -17.45
N TYR A 33 -4.70 -0.57 -17.48
CA TYR A 33 -3.30 -0.40 -17.87
C TYR A 33 -2.97 -1.30 -19.04
N THR A 34 -2.20 -0.80 -20.01
CA THR A 34 -1.77 -1.62 -21.15
C THR A 34 -0.51 -2.39 -20.77
N ASN A 35 -0.54 -3.71 -20.90
CA ASN A 35 0.64 -4.56 -20.64
C ASN A 35 1.60 -4.60 -21.84
N HIS A 36 2.74 -5.29 -21.69
CA HIS A 36 3.75 -5.46 -22.76
C HIS A 36 3.23 -6.09 -24.07
N ARG A 37 2.06 -6.75 -24.05
CA ARG A 37 1.44 -7.36 -25.25
C ARG A 37 0.47 -6.41 -25.95
N GLY A 38 0.34 -5.17 -25.48
CA GLY A 38 -0.66 -4.23 -25.97
C GLY A 38 -2.09 -4.55 -25.51
N ILE A 39 -2.25 -5.41 -24.49
CA ILE A 39 -3.56 -5.81 -23.97
C ILE A 39 -3.88 -4.93 -22.75
N GLY A 40 -5.10 -4.40 -22.71
CA GLY A 40 -5.61 -3.65 -21.56
C GLY A 40 -5.97 -4.59 -20.41
N GLU A 41 -5.19 -4.52 -19.33
CA GLU A 41 -5.43 -5.22 -18.08
C GLU A 41 -6.32 -4.35 -17.18
N LEU A 42 -7.43 -4.93 -16.70
CA LEU A 42 -8.30 -4.28 -15.74
C LEU A 42 -7.75 -4.52 -14.33
N ILE A 43 -7.18 -3.48 -13.72
CA ILE A 43 -6.63 -3.54 -12.38
C ILE A 43 -7.68 -3.09 -11.39
N MET A 44 -8.00 -3.94 -10.42
CA MET A 44 -8.98 -3.67 -9.37
C MET A 44 -8.27 -3.46 -8.05
N LEU A 45 -8.28 -2.23 -7.52
CA LEU A 45 -7.69 -1.91 -6.21
C LEU A 45 -8.67 -1.08 -5.37
N PRO A 46 -8.61 -1.15 -4.04
CA PRO A 46 -9.30 -0.19 -3.18
C PRO A 46 -8.81 1.25 -3.39
N GLN A 47 -9.67 2.27 -3.21
CA GLN A 47 -9.32 3.69 -3.39
C GLN A 47 -8.00 4.09 -2.69
N CYS A 48 -7.79 3.65 -1.45
CA CYS A 48 -6.57 3.92 -0.68
C CYS A 48 -5.28 3.49 -1.40
N TYR A 49 -5.31 2.38 -2.13
CA TYR A 49 -4.14 1.94 -2.91
C TYR A 49 -3.96 2.82 -4.15
N TRP A 50 -5.05 3.26 -4.78
CA TRP A 50 -4.96 4.22 -5.87
C TRP A 50 -4.43 5.58 -5.42
N ASP A 51 -4.80 6.06 -4.23
CA ASP A 51 -4.26 7.30 -3.67
C ASP A 51 -2.74 7.22 -3.49
N ILE A 52 -2.23 6.05 -3.09
CA ILE A 52 -0.78 5.79 -2.99
C ILE A 52 -0.13 5.76 -4.37
N VAL A 53 -0.74 5.08 -5.35
CA VAL A 53 -0.23 5.02 -6.73
C VAL A 53 -0.16 6.42 -7.33
N ASP A 54 -1.24 7.21 -7.22
CA ASP A 54 -1.30 8.59 -7.73
C ASP A 54 -0.21 9.45 -7.10
N TRP A 55 0.02 9.30 -5.79
CA TRP A 55 1.10 10.01 -5.10
C TRP A 55 2.50 9.60 -5.59
N LEU A 56 2.75 8.29 -5.74
CA LEU A 56 4.03 7.77 -6.22
C LEU A 56 4.33 8.22 -7.66
N GLU A 57 3.33 8.16 -8.55
CA GLU A 57 3.45 8.60 -9.94
C GLU A 57 3.61 10.13 -10.04
N GLN A 58 2.91 10.91 -9.21
CA GLN A 58 3.04 12.37 -9.19
C GLN A 58 4.45 12.83 -8.79
N LYS A 59 5.12 12.09 -7.90
CA LYS A 59 6.52 12.36 -7.54
C LYS A 59 7.51 11.97 -8.65
N GLY A 60 7.07 11.16 -9.61
CA GLY A 60 7.95 10.59 -10.63
C GLY A 60 8.88 9.50 -10.08
N ASP A 61 8.57 8.96 -8.90
CA ASP A 61 9.39 7.92 -8.28
C ASP A 61 9.16 6.55 -8.94
N ILE A 62 7.97 6.32 -9.49
CA ILE A 62 7.58 5.07 -10.13
C ILE A 62 6.84 5.34 -11.44
N SER A 63 6.78 4.29 -12.28
CA SER A 63 5.80 4.12 -13.35
C SER A 63 4.94 2.91 -12.98
N PHE A 64 3.66 3.13 -12.64
CA PHE A 64 2.81 2.01 -12.25
C PHE A 64 2.53 1.06 -13.42
N ALA A 65 2.54 1.59 -14.65
CA ALA A 65 2.46 0.80 -15.88
C ALA A 65 3.63 -0.20 -16.00
N ASP A 66 4.83 0.17 -15.54
CA ASP A 66 5.98 -0.74 -15.54
C ASP A 66 5.79 -1.86 -14.52
N TRP A 67 5.19 -1.57 -13.36
CA TRP A 67 4.86 -2.60 -12.38
C TRP A 67 3.78 -3.56 -12.89
N VAL A 68 2.73 -3.03 -13.53
CA VAL A 68 1.71 -3.86 -14.20
C VAL A 68 2.35 -4.77 -15.24
N THR A 69 3.26 -4.22 -16.06
CA THR A 69 3.99 -4.99 -17.05
C THR A 69 4.87 -6.06 -16.41
N HIS A 70 5.60 -5.72 -15.34
CA HIS A 70 6.47 -6.65 -14.64
C HIS A 70 5.69 -7.83 -14.04
N CYS A 71 4.58 -7.56 -13.34
CA CYS A 71 3.71 -8.59 -12.78
C CYS A 71 2.98 -9.41 -13.87
N SER A 72 2.67 -8.80 -15.02
CA SER A 72 2.09 -9.51 -16.18
C SER A 72 3.09 -10.47 -16.84
N VAL A 73 4.39 -10.12 -16.86
CA VAL A 73 5.47 -10.98 -17.39
C VAL A 73 5.86 -12.08 -16.39
N ASN A 74 5.81 -11.78 -15.10
CA ASN A 74 6.24 -12.68 -14.01
C ASN A 74 5.08 -12.94 -13.04
N PRO A 75 4.01 -13.63 -13.49
CA PRO A 75 2.88 -13.90 -12.62
C PRO A 75 3.28 -14.85 -11.49
N HIS A 76 2.85 -14.55 -10.27
CA HIS A 76 2.87 -15.50 -9.17
C HIS A 76 1.66 -16.44 -9.27
N GLU A 77 1.89 -17.76 -9.31
CA GLU A 77 0.84 -18.76 -9.61
C GLU A 77 -0.37 -18.67 -8.68
N ASP A 78 -0.15 -18.33 -7.41
CA ASP A 78 -1.22 -18.28 -6.41
C ASP A 78 -1.96 -16.94 -6.33
N TRP A 79 -1.48 -15.87 -6.97
CA TRP A 79 -1.99 -14.51 -6.74
C TRP A 79 -2.50 -13.83 -8.01
N SER A 80 -3.66 -13.19 -7.88
CA SER A 80 -4.16 -12.27 -8.91
C SER A 80 -3.19 -11.12 -9.16
N LEU A 81 -3.23 -10.54 -10.37
CA LEU A 81 -2.42 -9.36 -10.73
C LEU A 81 -2.65 -8.21 -9.75
N SER A 82 -3.90 -7.98 -9.31
CA SER A 82 -4.21 -6.98 -8.30
C SER A 82 -3.50 -7.27 -6.96
N HIS A 83 -3.49 -8.53 -6.49
CA HIS A 83 -2.80 -8.89 -5.24
C HIS A 83 -1.30 -8.70 -5.35
N GLN A 84 -0.70 -9.06 -6.48
CA GLN A 84 0.71 -8.80 -6.74
C GLN A 84 1.00 -7.29 -6.69
N LEU A 85 0.18 -6.46 -7.32
CA LEU A 85 0.36 -5.01 -7.30
C LEU A 85 0.17 -4.41 -5.90
N MET A 86 -0.80 -4.90 -5.12
CA MET A 86 -0.95 -4.51 -3.71
C MET A 86 0.30 -4.83 -2.89
N TYR A 87 0.90 -5.99 -3.12
CA TYR A 87 2.16 -6.36 -2.48
C TYR A 87 3.32 -5.46 -2.90
N TRP A 88 3.44 -5.12 -4.19
CA TRP A 88 4.47 -4.20 -4.67
C TRP A 88 4.33 -2.81 -4.05
N ILE A 89 3.10 -2.29 -3.94
CA ILE A 89 2.83 -1.02 -3.24
C ILE A 89 3.24 -1.11 -1.77
N TRP A 90 2.88 -2.18 -1.06
CA TRP A 90 3.29 -2.38 0.34
C TRP A 90 4.81 -2.48 0.49
N PHE A 91 5.48 -3.20 -0.41
CA PHE A 91 6.92 -3.39 -0.40
C PHE A 91 7.67 -2.07 -0.63
N ASP A 92 7.24 -1.27 -1.61
CA ASP A 92 7.80 0.06 -1.87
C ASP A 92 7.64 1.00 -0.67
N LEU A 93 6.42 1.08 -0.08
CA LEU A 93 6.18 1.88 1.11
C LEU A 93 7.02 1.43 2.32
N SER A 94 7.19 0.12 2.49
CA SER A 94 8.01 -0.43 3.58
C SER A 94 9.49 -0.08 3.41
N ASN A 95 10.00 -0.12 2.18
CA ASN A 95 11.36 0.29 1.87
C ASN A 95 11.56 1.79 2.10
N ARG A 96 10.63 2.63 1.64
CA ARG A 96 10.65 4.08 1.90
C ARG A 96 10.68 4.40 3.38
N HIS A 97 9.82 3.75 4.17
CA HIS A 97 9.79 3.95 5.61
C HIS A 97 11.13 3.56 6.25
N ARG A 98 11.70 2.41 5.89
CA ARG A 98 13.02 1.97 6.38
C ARG A 98 14.13 2.96 6.02
N ASP A 99 14.06 3.55 4.83
CA ASP A 99 15.08 4.45 4.31
C ASP A 99 14.83 5.92 4.72
N GLY A 100 13.80 6.18 5.53
CA GLY A 100 13.44 7.52 6.04
C GLY A 100 12.90 8.46 4.95
N LEU A 101 12.41 7.91 3.84
CA LEU A 101 11.82 8.66 2.74
C LEU A 101 10.37 9.05 3.06
N GLU A 102 9.88 10.07 2.38
CA GLU A 102 8.48 10.48 2.47
C GLU A 102 7.55 9.32 2.08
N THR A 103 6.40 9.27 2.75
CA THR A 103 5.28 8.40 2.43
C THR A 103 4.04 9.28 2.17
N PRO A 104 3.04 8.80 1.38
CA PRO A 104 1.86 9.60 1.00
C PRO A 104 1.07 10.12 2.20
N ALA A 105 1.27 9.47 3.33
CA ALA A 105 0.70 9.83 4.60
C ALA A 105 1.75 10.59 5.42
N GLY A 106 1.63 11.91 5.48
CA GLY A 106 2.01 12.66 6.69
C GLY A 106 1.20 12.24 7.94
N ILE A 107 0.62 11.03 7.94
CA ILE A 107 -0.18 10.45 9.00
C ILE A 107 0.80 9.73 9.92
N VAL A 108 1.25 10.49 10.92
CA VAL A 108 1.57 9.95 12.22
C VAL A 108 0.40 9.03 12.60
N PRO A 109 0.59 7.72 12.84
CA PRO A 109 -0.50 6.90 13.32
C PRO A 109 -1.00 7.57 14.59
N GLU A 110 -2.30 7.67 14.80
CA GLU A 110 -2.86 8.34 15.99
C GLU A 110 -2.29 7.78 17.30
N ALA A 111 -1.65 6.60 17.26
CA ALA A 111 -0.84 6.00 18.32
C ALA A 111 0.49 6.72 18.65
N HIS A 112 1.05 7.57 17.78
CA HIS A 112 2.24 8.38 18.05
C HIS A 112 1.91 9.74 18.66
N LEU A 113 0.65 10.21 18.59
CA LEU A 113 0.21 11.42 19.29
C LEU A 113 0.13 11.23 20.82
N LEU A 114 0.21 9.97 21.31
CA LEU A 114 0.33 9.67 22.74
C LEU A 114 1.78 9.50 23.22
N ALA A 115 2.75 9.35 22.31
CA ALA A 115 4.16 9.15 22.65
C ALA A 115 4.98 10.45 22.64
N THR A 116 4.43 11.56 22.17
CA THR A 116 5.09 12.88 22.16
C THR A 116 4.67 13.80 23.29
N LEU A 117 3.90 13.32 24.28
CA LEU A 117 3.83 14.05 25.54
C LEU A 117 5.21 13.97 26.19
N PRO A 118 5.86 15.11 26.52
CA PRO A 118 7.08 15.06 27.30
C PRO A 118 6.78 14.32 28.61
N VAL A 119 7.62 13.35 28.97
CA VAL A 119 7.56 12.53 30.20
C VAL A 119 7.68 13.36 31.49
N ASN A 120 7.60 14.69 31.42
CA ASN A 120 7.89 15.60 32.54
C ASN A 120 6.69 16.28 33.22
N ASP A 121 5.44 15.99 32.84
CA ASP A 121 4.27 16.58 33.54
C ASP A 121 3.59 15.65 34.56
N LEU A 122 4.23 14.54 34.93
CA LEU A 122 3.85 13.74 36.10
C LEU A 122 4.73 14.06 37.32
N ALA A 123 4.82 15.34 37.68
CA ALA A 123 5.19 15.72 39.04
C ALA A 123 3.90 15.89 39.86
N PRO A 124 3.67 15.12 40.94
CA PRO A 124 2.57 15.42 41.84
C PRO A 124 2.84 16.76 42.50
N LYS A 125 1.94 17.73 42.29
CA LYS A 125 1.93 18.96 43.08
C LYS A 125 1.64 18.56 44.53
N HIS A 126 2.60 18.87 45.41
CA HIS A 126 2.46 18.81 46.86
C HIS A 126 1.30 19.68 47.36
#